data_AF-A0A0W0XGU9-F1
#
_entry.id   AF-A0A0W0XGU9-F1
#
_cell.length_a   1.000
_cell.length_b   1.000
_cell.length_c   1.000
_cell.angle_alpha   90.00
_cell.angle_beta   90.00
_cell.angle_gamma   90.00
#
_symmetry.space_group_name_H-M   'P 1'
#
loop_
_entity.id
_entity.type
_entity.pdbx_description
1 polymer ?
#
loop_
_entity_poly.entity_id
_entity_poly.type
_entity_poly.pdbx_seq_one_letter_code
_entity_poly.pdbx_strand_id
1 'polypeptide(L)'
;MTTISNEAGDTTASLAASVTQSVQKYFSELKGTDPVDLYQFVLEEVEAPLFRAVMEHCKYNQSRAALMLGISRGTLRTKLRRYFDDKYVGTRE
;
A
#
# COMPACT_ATOMS: atom_id res chain seq x y z
N MET A 1 -19.83 -33.17 -30.53
CA MET A 1 -20.33 -32.39 -29.38
C MET A 1 -19.13 -32.16 -28.49
N THR A 2 -18.40 -31.06 -28.72
CA THR A 2 -17.17 -30.75 -27.98
C THR A 2 -17.42 -29.44 -27.26
N THR A 3 -17.58 -29.55 -25.95
CA THR A 3 -17.78 -28.41 -25.05
C THR A 3 -16.49 -27.58 -24.95
N ILE A 4 -16.73 -26.28 -24.94
CA ILE A 4 -15.79 -25.17 -24.94
C ILE A 4 -14.97 -25.17 -23.65
N SER A 5 -13.64 -25.24 -23.76
CA SER A 5 -12.74 -24.75 -22.70
C SER A 5 -12.55 -23.26 -22.94
N ASN A 6 -13.25 -22.45 -22.14
CA ASN A 6 -13.02 -21.02 -22.07
C ASN A 6 -11.76 -20.80 -21.24
N GLU A 7 -10.63 -20.55 -21.91
CA GLU A 7 -9.39 -20.07 -21.31
C GLU A 7 -9.70 -18.76 -20.58
N ALA A 8 -9.85 -18.84 -19.25
CA ALA A 8 -10.01 -17.67 -18.41
C ALA A 8 -8.71 -16.87 -18.44
N GLY A 9 -8.68 -15.87 -19.32
CA GLY A 9 -7.56 -14.95 -19.48
C GLY A 9 -7.14 -14.36 -18.14
N ASP A 10 -5.84 -14.41 -17.92
CA ASP A 10 -5.09 -13.77 -16.83
C ASP A 10 -5.44 -12.27 -16.78
N THR A 11 -6.51 -11.96 -16.05
CA THR A 11 -6.95 -10.59 -15.82
C THR A 11 -6.23 -10.18 -14.56
N THR A 12 -5.07 -9.54 -14.70
CA THR A 12 -4.37 -8.88 -13.60
C THR A 12 -5.38 -8.00 -12.86
N ALA A 13 -5.86 -8.46 -11.70
CA ALA A 13 -6.89 -7.77 -10.96
C ALA A 13 -6.38 -6.36 -10.60
N SER A 14 -7.24 -5.36 -10.74
CA SER A 14 -6.86 -3.98 -10.40
C SER A 14 -6.53 -3.88 -8.91
N LEU A 15 -5.73 -2.86 -8.54
CA LEU A 15 -5.45 -2.58 -7.12
C LEU A 15 -6.76 -2.36 -6.33
N ALA A 16 -7.73 -1.68 -6.93
CA ALA A 16 -9.05 -1.46 -6.33
C ALA A 16 -9.81 -2.77 -6.06
N ALA A 17 -9.77 -3.72 -7.01
CA ALA A 17 -10.37 -5.04 -6.81
C ALA A 17 -9.66 -5.81 -5.69
N SER A 18 -8.32 -5.73 -5.65
CA SER A 18 -7.51 -6.41 -4.63
C SER A 18 -7.77 -5.88 -3.22
N VAL A 19 -7.90 -4.55 -3.07
CA VAL A 19 -8.27 -3.92 -1.79
C VAL A 19 -9.68 -4.33 -1.37
N THR A 20 -10.64 -4.29 -2.29
CA THR A 20 -12.03 -4.68 -2.02
C THR A 20 -12.11 -6.13 -1.52
N GLN A 21 -11.43 -7.05 -2.21
CA GLN A 21 -11.40 -8.46 -1.82
C GLN A 21 -10.76 -8.67 -0.44
N SER A 22 -9.66 -7.95 -0.16
CA SER A 22 -8.96 -8.05 1.12
C SER A 22 -9.82 -7.56 2.29
N VAL A 23 -10.52 -6.45 2.12
CA VAL A 23 -11.42 -5.89 3.15
C VAL A 23 -12.65 -6.79 3.36
N GLN A 24 -13.24 -7.33 2.29
CA GLN A 24 -14.36 -8.27 2.41
C GLN A 24 -13.96 -9.55 3.15
N LYS A 25 -12.76 -10.08 2.87
CA LYS A 25 -12.22 -11.22 3.60
C LYS A 25 -12.08 -10.90 5.08
N TYR A 26 -11.50 -9.74 5.41
CA TYR A 26 -11.39 -9.27 6.80
C TYR A 26 -12.76 -9.21 7.51
N PHE A 27 -13.80 -8.68 6.86
CA PHE A 27 -15.17 -8.67 7.40
C PHE A 27 -15.73 -10.08 7.63
N SER A 28 -15.43 -11.05 6.77
CA SER A 28 -15.87 -12.43 6.97
C SER A 28 -15.24 -13.10 8.21
N GLU A 29 -14.06 -12.63 8.63
CA GLU A 29 -13.29 -13.18 9.74
C GLU A 29 -13.63 -12.52 11.10
N LEU A 30 -14.33 -11.38 11.09
CA LEU A 30 -14.67 -10.59 12.28
C LEU A 30 -15.68 -11.26 13.23
N LYS A 31 -16.32 -12.37 12.82
CA LYS A 31 -17.24 -13.19 13.66
C LYS A 31 -18.26 -12.37 14.47
N GLY A 32 -18.77 -11.28 13.90
CA GLY A 32 -19.78 -10.42 14.53
C GLY A 32 -19.24 -9.32 15.45
N THR A 33 -17.93 -9.05 15.42
CA THR A 33 -17.34 -7.86 16.06
C THR A 33 -17.20 -6.75 15.03
N ASP A 34 -17.53 -5.51 15.38
CA ASP A 34 -17.28 -4.36 14.51
C ASP A 34 -15.83 -3.89 14.63
N PRO A 35 -15.14 -3.62 13.50
CA PRO A 35 -13.78 -3.12 13.54
C PRO A 35 -13.74 -1.64 13.95
N VAL A 36 -12.77 -1.29 14.79
CA VAL A 36 -12.49 0.09 15.21
C VAL A 36 -11.31 0.63 14.39
N ASP A 37 -11.37 1.89 13.99
CA ASP A 37 -10.30 2.58 13.23
C ASP A 37 -9.90 1.92 11.90
N LEU A 38 -10.83 1.22 11.25
CA LEU A 38 -10.58 0.49 10.00
C LEU A 38 -9.94 1.36 8.91
N TYR A 39 -10.36 2.62 8.78
CA TYR A 39 -9.77 3.55 7.81
C TYR A 39 -8.27 3.73 8.05
N GLN A 40 -7.87 3.94 9.31
CA GLN A 40 -6.48 4.13 9.67
C GLN A 40 -5.69 2.85 9.46
N PHE A 41 -6.24 1.70 9.86
CA PHE A 41 -5.64 0.38 9.65
C PHE A 41 -5.36 0.12 8.16
N VAL A 42 -6.36 0.30 7.29
CA VAL A 42 -6.20 0.09 5.85
C VAL A 42 -5.20 1.08 5.26
N LEU A 43 -5.24 2.34 5.69
CA LEU A 43 -4.31 3.36 5.21
C LEU A 43 -2.86 3.00 5.55
N GLU A 44 -2.60 2.49 6.75
CA GLU A 44 -1.25 2.06 7.17
C GLU A 44 -0.74 0.88 6.33
N GLU A 45 -1.61 -0.08 6.04
CA GLU A 45 -1.24 -1.24 5.21
C GLU A 45 -1.00 -0.91 3.74
N VAL A 46 -1.54 0.20 3.25
CA VAL A 46 -1.31 0.66 1.87
C VAL A 46 -0.14 1.63 1.80
N GLU A 47 -0.05 2.60 2.71
CA GLU A 47 0.96 3.66 2.65
C GLU A 47 2.38 3.13 2.86
N ALA A 48 2.58 2.22 3.82
CA ALA A 48 3.92 1.67 4.08
C ALA A 48 4.51 0.97 2.84
N PRO A 49 3.89 -0.04 2.21
CA PRO A 49 4.44 -0.67 1.02
C PRO A 49 4.57 0.29 -0.17
N LEU A 50 3.66 1.25 -0.33
CA LEU A 50 3.77 2.30 -1.35
C LEU A 50 5.06 3.11 -1.17
N PHE A 51 5.31 3.63 0.04
CA PHE A 51 6.49 4.43 0.31
C PHE A 51 7.78 3.62 0.17
N ARG A 52 7.79 2.36 0.61
CA ARG A 52 8.93 1.46 0.41
C ARG A 52 9.26 1.31 -1.07
N ALA A 53 8.27 0.94 -1.88
CA ALA A 53 8.43 0.71 -3.32
C ALA A 53 8.92 1.98 -4.05
N VAL A 54 8.37 3.15 -3.72
CA VAL A 54 8.81 4.41 -4.33
C VAL A 54 10.22 4.79 -3.88
N MET A 55 10.55 4.62 -2.59
CA MET A 55 11.90 4.92 -2.10
C MET A 55 12.94 4.03 -2.78
N GLU A 56 12.67 2.73 -2.94
CA GLU A 56 13.54 1.80 -3.67
C GLU A 56 13.68 2.19 -5.15
N HIS A 57 12.56 2.48 -5.82
CA HIS A 57 12.55 2.95 -7.21
C HIS A 57 13.34 4.27 -7.40
N CYS A 58 13.28 5.15 -6.40
CA CYS A 58 14.00 6.43 -6.39
C CYS A 58 15.44 6.31 -5.90
N LYS A 59 15.97 5.09 -5.68
CA LYS A 59 17.30 4.85 -5.10
C LYS A 59 17.52 5.64 -3.81
N TYR A 60 16.49 5.65 -2.96
CA TYR A 60 16.45 6.34 -1.66
C TYR A 60 16.56 7.87 -1.73
N ASN A 61 16.39 8.49 -2.91
CA ASN A 61 16.32 9.94 -3.05
C ASN A 61 14.94 10.47 -2.65
N GLN A 62 14.83 11.02 -1.44
CA GLN A 62 13.57 11.54 -0.90
C GLN A 62 12.95 12.67 -1.73
N SER A 63 13.75 13.56 -2.33
CA SER A 63 13.21 14.67 -3.14
C SER A 63 12.55 14.14 -4.40
N ARG A 64 13.17 13.15 -5.06
CA ARG A 64 12.61 12.48 -6.23
C ARG A 64 11.37 11.65 -5.86
N ALA A 65 11.42 10.93 -4.73
CA ALA A 65 10.28 10.16 -4.24
C ALA A 65 9.08 11.06 -3.90
N ALA A 66 9.31 12.19 -3.24
CA ALA A 66 8.26 13.17 -2.91
C ALA A 66 7.60 13.74 -4.18
N LEU A 67 8.41 14.08 -5.19
CA LEU A 67 7.91 14.51 -6.50
C LEU A 67 7.06 13.41 -7.17
N MET A 68 7.54 12.17 -7.17
CA MET A 68 6.83 11.03 -7.77
C MET A 68 5.50 10.73 -7.06
N LEU A 69 5.46 10.86 -5.73
CA LEU A 69 4.26 10.67 -4.91
C LEU A 69 3.31 11.87 -4.96
N GLY A 70 3.75 13.02 -5.48
CA GLY A 70 2.95 14.24 -5.51
C GLY A 70 2.73 14.87 -4.13
N ILE A 71 3.64 14.65 -3.17
CA ILE A 71 3.56 15.20 -1.81
C ILE A 71 4.78 16.05 -1.48
N SER A 72 4.66 16.94 -0.48
CA SER A 72 5.82 17.70 -0.02
C SER A 72 6.89 16.78 0.57
N ARG A 73 8.17 17.14 0.43
CA ARG A 73 9.27 16.39 1.07
C ARG A 73 9.10 16.33 2.60
N GLY A 74 8.57 17.39 3.22
CA GLY A 74 8.27 17.42 4.65
C GLY A 74 7.26 16.34 5.04
N THR A 75 6.17 16.24 4.27
CA THR A 75 5.14 15.20 4.44
C THR A 75 5.72 13.80 4.26
N LEU A 76 6.47 13.57 3.18
CA LEU A 76 7.13 12.28 2.95
C LEU A 76 8.03 11.92 4.13
N ARG A 77 8.85 12.84 4.63
CA ARG A 77 9.75 12.58 5.76
C ARG A 77 8.98 12.19 7.03
N THR A 78 7.90 12.90 7.36
CA THR A 78 7.07 12.56 8.52
C THR A 78 6.45 11.17 8.38
N LYS A 79 5.94 10.84 7.19
CA LYS A 79 5.38 9.51 6.90
C LYS A 79 6.44 8.42 6.97
N LEU A 80 7.62 8.63 6.39
CA LEU A 80 8.74 7.68 6.47
C LEU A 80 9.17 7.41 7.91
N ARG A 81 9.23 8.44 8.77
CA ARG A 81 9.49 8.23 10.20
C ARG A 81 8.43 7.40 10.89
N ARG A 82 7.16 7.66 10.59
CA ARG A 82 6.04 6.92 11.18
C ARG A 82 6.11 5.42 10.86
N TYR A 83 6.49 5.07 9.64
CA TYR A 83 6.44 3.68 9.17
C TYR A 83 7.77 2.91 9.28
N PHE A 84 8.90 3.61 9.34
CA PHE A 84 10.23 3.00 9.18
C PHE A 84 11.30 3.61 10.09
N ASP A 85 10.91 4.40 11.09
CA ASP A 85 11.82 5.11 11.97
C ASP A 85 12.85 5.92 11.16
N ASP A 86 14.15 5.76 11.43
CA ASP A 86 15.21 6.51 10.76
C ASP A 86 15.75 5.84 9.48
N LYS A 87 15.26 4.65 9.10
CA LYS A 87 15.78 3.85 7.97
C LYS A 87 15.93 4.65 6.68
N TYR A 88 14.95 5.51 6.38
CA TYR A 88 14.91 6.28 5.14
C TYR A 88 15.24 7.77 5.33
N VAL A 89 15.39 8.22 6.56
CA VAL A 89 15.47 9.66 6.88
C VAL A 89 16.92 10.13 7.03
N GLY A 90 17.84 9.19 7.24
CA GLY A 90 19.26 9.45 7.47
C GLY A 90 19.46 10.00 8.88
N THR A 91 20.37 9.40 9.63
CA THR A 91 20.81 9.94 10.91
C THR A 91 21.59 11.22 10.62
N ARG A 92 21.14 12.34 11.18
CA ARG A 92 22.02 13.49 11.37
C ARG A 92 22.82 13.19 12.64
N GLU A 93 23.97 12.57 12.49
CA GLU A 93 25.06 12.75 13.46
C GLU A 93 25.90 13.96 13.03
#